data_AF-L2GU73-F1
#
_entry.id   AF-L2GU73-F1
#
_cell.length_a   1.000
_cell.length_b   1.000
_cell.length_c   1.000
_cell.angle_alpha   90.00
_cell.angle_beta   90.00
_cell.angle_gamma   90.00
#
_symmetry.space_group_name_H-M   'P 1'
#
loop_
_entity.id
_entity.type
_entity.pdbx_description
1 polymer ?
#
loop_
_entity_poly.entity_id
_entity_poly.type
_entity_poly.pdbx_seq_one_letter_code
_entity_poly.pdbx_strand_id
1 'polypeptide(L)'
;MTEDEKKDKLALDFLKNIKNCPCIVNLRSNRKLCGIVRVIDHHFNMILTDVTEIRKTKSKNKGVKKREGTTVERKIKCLVLRGDNVISVCEA
;
A
#
# COMPACT_ATOMS: atom_id res chain seq x y z
N MET A 1 4.58 -3.75 33.13
CA MET A 1 3.91 -3.32 31.89
C MET A 1 3.09 -4.50 31.41
N THR A 2 1.77 -4.33 31.36
CA THR A 2 0.82 -5.33 30.86
C THR A 2 1.13 -5.65 29.39
N GLU A 3 0.70 -6.81 28.89
CA GLU A 3 0.99 -7.22 27.51
C GLU A 3 0.40 -6.26 26.47
N ASP A 4 -0.72 -5.61 26.80
CA ASP A 4 -1.41 -4.66 25.94
C ASP A 4 -0.60 -3.37 25.73
N GLU A 5 0.01 -2.83 26.80
CA GLU A 5 0.90 -1.66 26.71
C GLU A 5 2.14 -1.90 25.83
N LYS A 6 2.59 -3.16 25.74
CA LYS A 6 3.72 -3.54 24.88
C LYS A 6 3.33 -3.56 23.41
N LYS A 7 2.12 -4.05 23.09
CA LYS A 7 1.60 -4.07 21.71
C LYS A 7 1.40 -2.66 21.17
N ASP A 8 0.85 -1.76 21.97
CA ASP A 8 0.61 -0.38 21.56
C ASP A 8 1.92 0.37 21.29
N LYS A 9 2.94 0.17 22.14
CA LYS A 9 4.28 0.73 21.93
C LYS A 9 4.93 0.20 20.65
N LEU A 10 4.84 -1.11 20.41
CA LEU A 10 5.39 -1.74 19.20
C LEU A 10 4.73 -1.17 17.93
N ALA A 11 3.41 -1.00 17.94
CA ALA A 11 2.68 -0.42 16.82
C ALA A 11 3.08 1.04 16.57
N LEU A 12 3.22 1.85 17.61
CA LEU A 12 3.69 3.23 17.53
C LEU A 12 5.10 3.34 16.95
N ASP A 13 6.01 2.46 17.36
CA ASP A 13 7.38 2.47 16.86
C ASP A 13 7.45 2.02 15.40
N PHE A 14 6.61 1.07 14.99
CA PHE A 14 6.47 0.70 13.57
C PHE A 14 5.98 1.87 12.70
N LEU A 15 4.96 2.61 13.17
CA LEU A 15 4.44 3.79 12.46
C LEU A 15 5.51 4.88 12.31
N LYS A 16 6.38 5.06 13.31
CA LYS A 16 7.51 6.01 13.24
C LYS A 16 8.55 5.56 12.21
N ASN A 17 8.88 4.27 12.19
CA ASN A 17 9.91 3.72 11.31
C ASN A 17 9.52 3.78 9.83
N ILE A 18 8.23 3.65 9.51
CA ILE A 18 7.73 3.74 8.12
C ILE A 18 7.80 5.17 7.55
N LYS A 19 7.84 6.19 8.41
CA LYS A 19 7.82 7.58 7.97
C LYS A 19 9.09 7.92 7.18
N ASN A 20 8.91 8.44 5.97
CA ASN A 20 9.94 8.74 4.97
C ASN A 20 10.64 7.53 4.35
N CYS A 21 10.17 6.31 4.60
CA CYS A 21 10.69 5.12 3.94
C CYS A 21 9.92 4.79 2.65
N PRO A 22 10.59 4.18 1.66
CA PRO A 22 9.90 3.56 0.54
C PRO A 22 9.12 2.35 1.04
N CYS A 23 7.86 2.26 0.64
CA CYS A 23 6.95 1.20 1.08
C CYS A 23 6.13 0.67 -0.09
N ILE A 24 5.76 -0.61 0.04
CA ILE A 24 4.81 -1.30 -0.82
C ILE A 24 3.51 -1.46 -0.01
N VAL A 25 2.44 -0.85 -0.49
CA VAL A 25 1.11 -0.92 0.12
C VAL A 25 0.20 -1.78 -0.75
N ASN A 26 -0.34 -2.85 -0.18
CA ASN A 26 -1.30 -3.71 -0.84
C ASN A 26 -2.73 -3.25 -0.52
N LEU A 27 -3.51 -2.99 -1.56
CA LEU A 27 -4.89 -2.54 -1.42
C LEU A 27 -5.89 -3.67 -1.59
N ARG A 28 -7.07 -3.50 -0.98
CA ARG A 28 -8.25 -4.38 -1.16
C ARG A 28 -8.69 -4.55 -2.61
N SER A 29 -8.40 -3.56 -3.46
CA SER A 29 -8.72 -3.59 -4.89
C SER A 29 -7.76 -4.45 -5.73
N ASN A 30 -6.86 -5.23 -5.09
CA ASN A 30 -5.78 -5.99 -5.73
C ASN A 30 -4.85 -5.11 -6.57
N ARG A 31 -4.67 -3.87 -6.11
CA ARG A 31 -3.70 -2.91 -6.62
C ARG A 31 -2.57 -2.80 -5.63
N LYS A 32 -1.36 -2.57 -6.12
CA LYS A 32 -0.18 -2.32 -5.29
C LYS A 32 0.27 -0.89 -5.50
N LEU A 33 0.58 -0.19 -4.42
CA LEU A 33 1.17 1.14 -4.47
C LEU A 33 2.61 1.01 -3.98
N CYS A 34 3.57 1.39 -4.80
CA CYS A 34 4.97 1.52 -4.39
C CYS A 34 5.29 3.01 -4.32
N GLY A 35 5.72 3.52 -3.16
CA GLY A 35 6.01 4.94 -3.01
C GLY A 35 6.56 5.27 -1.63
N ILE A 36 6.79 6.56 -1.36
CA ILE A 36 7.37 7.02 -0.09
C ILE A 36 6.24 7.52 0.81
N VAL A 37 6.17 7.01 2.04
CA VAL A 37 5.19 7.47 3.04
C VAL A 37 5.69 8.77 3.67
N ARG A 38 4.92 9.85 3.54
CA ARG A 38 5.24 11.14 4.20
C ARG A 38 4.56 11.29 5.55
N VAL A 39 3.29 10.89 5.60
CA VAL A 39 2.45 11.01 6.80
C VAL A 39 1.62 9.73 6.91
N ILE A 40 1.43 9.27 8.15
CA ILE A 40 0.65 8.11 8.52
C ILE A 40 -0.10 8.40 9.82
N ASP A 41 -1.32 7.90 9.95
CA ASP A 41 -2.10 7.94 11.19
C ASP A 41 -2.41 6.53 11.73
N HIS A 42 -3.12 6.48 12.85
CA HIS A 42 -3.51 5.22 13.51
C HIS A 42 -4.51 4.36 12.71
N HIS A 43 -5.26 4.96 11.79
CA HIS A 43 -6.16 4.24 10.89
C HIS A 43 -5.44 3.75 9.62
N PHE A 44 -4.14 4.03 9.49
CA PHE A 44 -3.37 3.82 8.26
C PHE A 44 -3.86 4.68 7.09
N ASN A 45 -4.48 5.83 7.36
CA ASN A 45 -4.56 6.87 6.33
C ASN A 45 -3.14 7.39 6.08
N MET A 46 -2.78 7.52 4.81
CA MET A 46 -1.41 7.83 4.40
C MET A 46 -1.39 8.92 3.34
N ILE A 47 -0.33 9.73 3.39
CA ILE A 47 0.07 10.58 2.27
C ILE A 47 1.33 9.96 1.67
N LEU A 48 1.23 9.57 0.41
CA LEU A 48 2.31 8.93 -0.34
C LEU A 48 2.82 9.89 -1.42
N THR A 49 4.13 10.01 -1.58
CA THR A 49 4.78 10.74 -2.67
C THR A 49 5.51 9.80 -3.61
N ASP A 50 5.65 10.20 -4.88
CA ASP A 50 6.36 9.44 -5.93
C ASP A 50 5.83 8.01 -6.07
N VAL A 51 4.50 7.91 -6.18
CA VAL A 51 3.78 6.63 -6.16
C VAL A 51 3.73 6.02 -7.56
N THR A 52 4.05 4.75 -7.64
CA THR A 52 3.76 3.89 -8.78
C THR A 52 2.64 2.93 -8.39
N GLU A 53 1.47 3.11 -9.00
CA GLU A 53 0.33 2.21 -8.86
C GLU A 53 0.44 1.09 -9.89
N ILE A 54 0.46 -0.16 -9.42
CA ILE A 54 0.54 -1.36 -10.22
C ILE A 54 -0.81 -2.10 -10.13
N ARG A 55 -1.45 -2.30 -11.27
CA ARG A 55 -2.72 -3.02 -11.37
C ARG A 55 -2.63 -4.13 -12.41
N LYS A 56 -3.04 -5.34 -12.02
CA LYS A 56 -3.25 -6.45 -12.97
C LYS A 56 -4.66 -6.37 -13.54
N THR A 57 -4.76 -6.30 -14.86
CA THR A 57 -6.04 -6.37 -15.57
C THR A 57 -6.30 -7.80 -16.05
N LYS A 58 -7.53 -8.30 -15.89
CA LYS A 58 -7.96 -9.55 -16.51
C LYS A 58 -8.44 -9.23 -17.92
N SER A 59 -7.88 -9.87 -18.93
CA SER A 59 -8.30 -9.71 -20.32
C SER A 59 -9.75 -10.19 -20.52
N LYS A 60 -10.54 -9.48 -21.35
CA LYS A 60 -11.99 -9.76 -21.54
C LYS A 60 -12.32 -10.70 -22.72
N ASN A 61 -11.45 -10.95 -23.70
CA ASN A 61 -11.81 -11.67 -24.98
C ASN A 61 -12.10 -13.20 -24.91
N LYS A 62 -13.24 -13.74 -24.51
CA LYS A 62 -13.56 -15.21 -24.50
C LYS A 62 -12.68 -16.11 -25.43
N GLY A 63 -11.68 -16.82 -24.90
CA GLY A 63 -10.74 -17.66 -25.67
C GLY A 63 -9.59 -18.26 -24.85
N VAL A 64 -9.00 -19.37 -25.32
CA VAL A 64 -8.01 -20.21 -24.60
C VAL A 64 -6.62 -19.55 -24.46
N LYS A 65 -6.21 -18.68 -25.40
CA LYS A 65 -4.89 -17.99 -25.39
C LYS A 65 -4.82 -16.74 -24.48
N LYS A 66 -5.65 -16.66 -23.44
CA LYS A 66 -6.08 -15.37 -22.89
C LYS A 66 -5.91 -15.19 -21.39
N ARG A 67 -4.90 -15.83 -20.81
CA ARG A 67 -4.66 -15.78 -19.36
C ARG A 67 -3.51 -14.89 -18.94
N GLU A 68 -2.72 -14.35 -19.87
CA GLU A 68 -1.74 -13.31 -19.53
C GLU A 68 -2.48 -12.00 -19.27
N GLY A 69 -2.68 -11.71 -17.99
CA GLY A 69 -3.21 -10.42 -17.55
C GLY A 69 -2.17 -9.33 -17.79
N THR A 70 -2.58 -8.23 -18.43
CA THR A 70 -1.70 -7.09 -18.65
C THR A 70 -1.53 -6.32 -17.34
N THR A 71 -0.28 -6.11 -16.93
CA THR A 71 0.07 -5.22 -15.83
C THR A 71 0.09 -3.79 -16.35
N VAL A 72 -0.72 -2.93 -15.73
CA VAL A 72 -0.76 -1.50 -16.03
C VAL A 72 -0.12 -0.75 -14.87
N GLU A 73 0.80 0.15 -15.19
CA GLU A 73 1.48 1.01 -14.22
C GLU A 73 1.07 2.46 -14.42
N ARG A 74 0.84 3.16 -13.30
CA ARG A 74 0.52 4.59 -13.29
C ARG A 74 1.41 5.30 -12.28
N LYS A 75 2.09 6.36 -12.72
CA LYS A 75 2.87 7.23 -11.83
C LYS A 75 2.01 8.39 -11.33
N ILE A 76 2.05 8.64 -10.03
CA ILE A 76 1.29 9.68 -9.33
C ILE A 76 2.26 10.40 -8.40
N LYS A 77 2.39 11.73 -8.55
CA LYS A 77 3.34 12.51 -7.73
C LYS A 77 2.97 12.55 -6.24
N CYS A 78 1.68 12.69 -5.94
CA CYS A 78 1.15 12.75 -4.58
C CYS A 78 -0.21 12.04 -4.53
N LEU A 79 -0.40 11.16 -3.55
CA LEU A 79 -1.60 10.38 -3.35
C LEU A 79 -2.01 10.38 -1.89
N VAL A 80 -3.26 10.75 -1.63
CA VAL A 80 -3.89 10.56 -0.32
C VAL A 80 -4.61 9.21 -0.34
N LEU A 81 -4.23 8.33 0.57
CA LEU A 81 -4.77 6.99 0.72
C LEU A 81 -5.61 6.90 1.99
N ARG A 82 -6.80 6.33 1.85
CA ARG A 82 -7.69 6.00 2.97
C ARG A 82 -7.37 4.62 3.54
N GLY A 83 -7.24 4.55 4.86
CA GLY A 83 -6.84 3.37 5.63
C GLY A 83 -7.73 2.15 5.47
N ASP A 84 -9.05 2.35 5.29
CA ASP A 84 -10.02 1.27 5.08
C ASP A 84 -9.66 0.34 3.89
N ASN A 85 -8.90 0.83 2.91
CA ASN A 85 -8.49 0.08 1.73
C ASN A 85 -7.15 -0.65 1.89
N VAL A 86 -6.40 -0.39 2.96
CA VAL A 86 -5.08 -0.97 3.21
C VAL A 86 -5.24 -2.38 3.77
N ILE A 87 -4.59 -3.35 3.15
CA ILE A 87 -4.51 -4.73 3.67
C ILE A 87 -3.19 -4.94 4.40
N SER A 88 -2.08 -4.56 3.77
CA SER A 88 -0.76 -4.69 4.35
C SER A 88 0.18 -3.62 3.84
N VAL A 89 1.13 -3.26 4.70
CA VAL A 89 2.23 -2.33 4.42
C VAL A 89 3.52 -3.10 4.63
N CYS A 90 4.38 -3.09 3.61
CA CYS A 90 5.72 -3.66 3.68
C CYS A 90 6.72 -2.55 3.39
N GLU A 91 7.82 -2.52 4.15
CA GLU A 91 9.00 -1.76 3.78
C GLU A 91 9.62 -2.37 2.51
N ALA A 92 10.02 -1.52 1.57
CA ALA A 92 10.52 -1.93 0.26
C ALA A 92 12.04 -2.19 0.28
#